data_AF-A0A7S3GQX3-F1
#
_entry.id   AF-A0A7S3GQX3-F1
#
_cell.length_a   1.000
_cell.length_b   1.000
_cell.length_c   1.000
_cell.angle_alpha   90.00
_cell.angle_beta   90.00
_cell.angle_gamma   90.00
#
_symmetry.space_group_name_H-M   'P 1'
#
loop_
_entity.id
_entity.type
_entity.pdbx_description
1 polymer ?
#
loop_
_entity_poly.entity_id
_entity_poly.type
_entity_poly.pdbx_seq_one_letter_code
_entity_poly.pdbx_strand_id
1 'polypeptide(L)'
;MPVPQDFPRAVTRLVNLPMETKVSAVFRMHQQPDRVLLTVQFCSHDVPYGENFHIHETIVLKPGSGDSVDAMRWVEVMWITALPWTHGILKTIIEQKSKADGLCGRVVNALKAESA
;
A
#
# COMPACT_ATOMS: atom_id res chain seq x y z
N MET A 1 -0.98 6.09 8.92
CA MET A 1 -1.09 4.63 8.65
C MET A 1 -0.39 3.87 9.76
N PRO A 2 -0.89 2.68 10.16
CA PRO A 2 -0.19 1.84 11.10
C PRO A 2 1.16 1.44 10.51
N VAL A 3 2.22 1.57 11.30
CA VAL A 3 3.55 1.08 10.92
C VAL A 3 3.69 -0.34 11.43
N PRO A 4 4.21 -1.28 10.62
CA PRO A 4 4.49 -2.64 11.08
C PRO A 4 5.30 -2.65 12.39
N GLN A 5 5.00 -3.55 13.32
CA GLN A 5 5.78 -3.67 14.57
C GLN A 5 6.64 -4.95 14.61
N ASP A 6 6.40 -5.88 13.68
CA ASP A 6 7.12 -7.16 13.58
C ASP A 6 8.45 -6.98 12.85
N PHE A 7 9.39 -6.32 13.53
CA PHE A 7 10.75 -6.17 13.03
C PHE A 7 11.69 -7.10 13.80
N PRO A 8 12.60 -7.84 13.12
CA PRO A 8 13.66 -8.55 13.79
C PRO A 8 14.42 -7.59 14.71
N ARG A 9 14.82 -8.04 15.91
CA ARG A 9 15.47 -7.20 16.94
C ARG A 9 16.66 -6.37 16.43
N ALA A 10 17.36 -6.85 15.40
CA ALA A 10 18.46 -6.16 14.74
C ALA A 10 18.01 -4.91 13.95
N VAL A 11 16.80 -4.92 13.38
CA VAL A 11 16.20 -3.81 12.62
C VAL A 11 15.55 -2.81 13.59
N THR A 12 14.91 -3.28 14.66
CA THR A 12 14.28 -2.42 15.68
C THR A 12 15.26 -1.47 16.37
N ARG A 13 16.55 -1.84 16.46
CA ARG A 13 17.61 -0.96 16.98
C ARG A 13 18.15 0.04 15.95
N LEU A 14 17.96 -0.24 14.67
CA LEU A 14 18.50 0.54 13.56
C LEU A 14 17.55 1.67 13.15
N VAL A 15 16.26 1.45 13.38
CA VAL A 15 15.20 2.34 12.94
C VAL A 15 14.18 2.52 14.07
N ASN A 16 14.15 3.71 14.67
CA ASN A 16 13.05 4.13 15.54
C ASN A 16 11.79 4.21 14.67
N LEU A 17 11.02 3.12 14.63
CA LEU A 17 9.78 3.06 13.87
C LEU A 17 8.65 3.59 14.76
N PRO A 18 7.98 4.69 14.36
CA PRO A 18 6.83 5.16 15.11
C PRO A 18 5.68 4.16 15.00
N MET A 19 4.74 4.14 15.96
CA MET A 19 3.54 3.27 15.88
C MET A 19 2.64 3.65 14.71
N GLU A 20 2.60 4.94 14.39
CA GLU A 20 1.87 5.52 13.28
C GLU A 20 2.77 6.44 12.49
N THR A 21 2.56 6.51 11.18
CA THR A 21 3.23 7.48 10.31
C THR A 21 2.22 8.41 9.67
N LYS A 22 2.56 9.70 9.57
CA LYS A 22 1.84 10.63 8.71
C LYS A 22 2.14 10.28 7.26
N VAL A 23 1.08 10.28 6.46
CA VAL A 23 1.17 10.06 5.03
C VAL A 23 0.45 11.16 4.29
N SER A 24 0.99 11.56 3.16
CA SER A 24 0.21 12.25 2.12
C SER A 24 -0.30 11.20 1.15
N ALA A 25 -1.58 11.27 0.80
CA ALA A 25 -2.21 10.39 -0.17
C ALA A 25 -2.69 11.19 -1.38
N VAL A 26 -2.27 10.80 -2.58
CA VAL A 26 -2.73 11.37 -3.84
C VAL A 26 -3.63 10.35 -4.52
N PHE A 27 -4.86 10.74 -4.78
CA PHE A 27 -5.87 9.89 -5.41
C PHE A 27 -6.03 10.27 -6.87
N ARG A 28 -6.08 9.26 -7.74
CA ARG A 28 -6.44 9.42 -9.14
C ARG A 28 -7.49 8.39 -9.51
N MET A 29 -8.66 8.88 -9.91
CA MET A 29 -9.70 8.04 -10.48
C MET A 29 -9.72 8.22 -11.99
N HIS A 30 -9.86 7.12 -12.72
CA HIS A 30 -10.03 7.13 -14.16
C HIS A 30 -11.17 6.18 -14.54
N GLN A 31 -12.19 6.74 -15.17
CA GLN A 31 -13.30 5.97 -15.70
C GLN A 31 -13.02 5.61 -17.16
N GLN A 32 -13.29 4.35 -17.49
CA GLN A 32 -13.29 3.81 -18.84
C GLN A 32 -14.67 3.19 -19.09
N PRO A 33 -15.03 2.87 -20.36
CA PRO A 33 -16.36 2.34 -20.67
C PRO A 33 -16.72 1.05 -19.92
N ASP A 34 -15.74 0.20 -19.62
CA ASP A 34 -15.92 -1.14 -19.05
C ASP A 34 -15.34 -1.31 -17.64
N ARG A 35 -14.77 -0.25 -17.06
CA ARG A 35 -14.10 -0.32 -15.76
C ARG A 35 -13.87 1.04 -15.13
N VAL A 36 -13.68 1.03 -13.81
CA VAL A 36 -13.17 2.18 -13.06
C VAL A 36 -11.84 1.80 -12.43
N LEU A 37 -10.85 2.66 -12.60
CA LEU A 37 -9.55 2.53 -11.98
C LEU A 37 -9.42 3.59 -10.88
N LEU A 38 -9.01 3.18 -9.70
CA LEU A 38 -8.58 4.09 -8.63
C LEU A 38 -7.14 3.75 -8.27
N THR A 39 -6.26 4.72 -8.45
CA THR A 39 -4.87 4.65 -8.03
C THR A 39 -4.67 5.60 -6.85
N VAL A 40 -3.95 5.12 -5.84
CA VAL A 40 -3.57 5.90 -4.66
C VAL A 40 -2.06 5.80 -4.49
N GLN A 41 -1.41 6.95 -4.43
CA GLN A 41 0.01 7.05 -4.10
C GLN A 41 0.15 7.58 -2.68
N PHE A 42 0.95 6.90 -1.87
CA PHE A 42 1.29 7.31 -0.50
C PHE A 42 2.75 7.74 -0.41
N CYS A 43 2.96 8.93 0.16
CA CYS A 43 4.26 9.42 0.61
C CYS A 43 4.31 9.35 2.14
N SER A 44 5.32 8.68 2.70
CA SER A 44 5.43 8.47 4.14
C SER A 44 6.45 9.43 4.75
N HIS A 45 6.04 10.21 5.76
CA HIS A 45 6.86 11.33 6.25
C HIS A 45 7.70 10.98 7.48
N ASP A 46 7.19 10.12 8.37
CA ASP A 46 7.80 9.88 9.69
C ASP A 46 8.47 8.50 9.80
N VAL A 47 8.59 7.76 8.70
CA VAL A 47 9.27 6.46 8.69
C VAL A 47 10.70 6.60 8.19
N PRO A 48 11.63 5.78 8.71
CA PRO A 48 12.98 5.71 8.16
C PRO A 48 12.93 5.45 6.66
N TYR A 49 13.66 6.28 5.91
CA TYR A 49 13.71 6.24 4.45
C TYR A 49 12.35 6.45 3.76
N GLY A 50 11.38 7.10 4.43
CA GLY A 50 10.07 7.40 3.84
C GLY A 50 10.13 8.22 2.55
N GLU A 51 11.17 9.05 2.40
CA GLU A 51 11.48 9.80 1.18
C GLU A 51 12.10 8.94 0.07
N ASN A 52 12.58 7.73 0.38
CA ASN A 52 13.27 6.87 -0.59
C ASN A 52 12.28 6.00 -1.38
N PHE A 53 11.00 5.96 -0.99
CA PHE A 53 10.00 5.16 -1.67
C PHE A 53 8.60 5.79 -1.63
N HIS A 54 7.76 5.36 -2.56
CA HIS A 54 6.32 5.59 -2.53
C HIS A 54 5.59 4.25 -2.56
N ILE A 55 4.38 4.20 -2.00
CA ILE A 55 3.51 3.04 -2.13
C ILE A 55 2.42 3.40 -3.13
N HIS A 56 2.30 2.63 -4.20
CA HIS A 56 1.24 2.76 -5.18
C HIS A 56 0.26 1.60 -5.01
N GLU A 57 -0.97 1.93 -4.69
CA GLU A 57 -2.07 0.99 -4.72
C GLU A 57 -2.95 1.29 -5.93
N THR A 58 -3.37 0.27 -6.65
CA THR A 58 -4.38 0.42 -7.72
C THR A 58 -5.45 -0.63 -7.55
N ILE A 59 -6.70 -0.21 -7.61
CA ILE A 59 -7.86 -1.08 -7.73
C ILE A 59 -8.54 -0.84 -9.08
N VAL A 60 -8.86 -1.93 -9.77
CA VAL A 60 -9.69 -1.93 -10.97
C VAL A 60 -10.98 -2.64 -10.63
N LEU A 61 -12.09 -1.95 -10.84
CA LEU A 61 -13.44 -2.47 -10.70
C LEU A 61 -14.03 -2.60 -12.10
N LYS A 62 -14.52 -3.78 -12.47
CA LYS A 62 -15.19 -4.04 -13.74
C LYS A 62 -16.48 -4.83 -13.51
N PRO A 63 -17.47 -4.74 -14.41
CA PRO A 63 -18.64 -5.62 -14.36
C PRO A 63 -18.21 -7.10 -14.37
N GLY A 64 -18.76 -7.86 -13.44
CA GLY A 64 -18.62 -9.32 -13.36
C GLY A 64 -19.80 -10.03 -14.06
N SER A 65 -20.02 -11.30 -13.72
CA SER A 65 -21.20 -12.03 -14.19
C SER A 65 -22.46 -11.60 -13.43
N GLY A 66 -23.56 -11.36 -14.15
CA GLY A 66 -24.81 -10.87 -13.55
C GLY A 66 -24.65 -9.48 -12.94
N ASP A 67 -25.14 -9.30 -11.71
CA ASP A 67 -25.05 -8.05 -10.95
C ASP A 67 -23.79 -7.95 -10.07
N SER A 68 -22.74 -8.74 -10.40
CA SER A 68 -21.49 -8.74 -9.63
C SER A 68 -20.47 -7.73 -10.17
N VAL A 69 -19.50 -7.38 -9.32
CA VAL A 69 -18.33 -6.56 -9.68
C VAL A 69 -17.07 -7.36 -9.41
N ASP A 70 -16.24 -7.52 -10.43
CA ASP A 70 -14.89 -8.06 -10.30
C ASP A 70 -13.95 -6.94 -9.82
N ALA A 71 -13.26 -7.16 -8.71
CA ALA A 71 -12.27 -6.26 -8.18
C ALA A 71 -10.87 -6.89 -8.24
N MET A 72 -9.94 -6.21 -8.92
CA MET A 72 -8.53 -6.60 -8.94
C MET A 72 -7.68 -5.50 -8.32
N ARG A 73 -6.73 -5.89 -7.45
CA ARG A 73 -5.86 -4.97 -6.72
C ARG A 73 -4.39 -5.24 -7.00
N TRP A 74 -3.61 -4.17 -7.08
CA TRP A 74 -2.16 -4.20 -7.14
C TRP A 74 -1.59 -3.28 -6.08
N VAL A 75 -0.47 -3.70 -5.48
CA VAL A 75 0.31 -2.87 -4.57
C VAL A 75 1.77 -2.97 -4.98
N GLU A 76 2.38 -1.82 -5.23
CA GLU A 76 3.77 -1.70 -5.63
C GLU A 76 4.49 -0.70 -4.73
N VAL A 77 5.73 -1.04 -4.35
CA VAL A 77 6.63 -0.11 -3.65
C VAL A 77 7.59 0.45 -4.68
N MET A 78 7.42 1.72 -5.00
CA MET A 78 8.23 2.47 -5.96
C MET A 78 9.46 3.03 -5.25
N TRP A 79 10.63 2.42 -5.47
CA TRP A 79 11.89 2.91 -4.91
C TRP A 79 12.42 4.09 -5.72
N ILE A 80 12.48 5.27 -5.11
CA ILE A 80 13.04 6.50 -5.68
C ILE A 80 14.56 6.52 -5.50
N THR A 81 15.00 6.10 -4.30
CA THR A 81 16.42 5.99 -3.93
C THR A 81 16.68 4.62 -3.34
N ALA A 82 17.77 3.97 -3.76
CA ALA A 82 18.15 2.68 -3.20
C ALA A 82 18.47 2.81 -1.70
N LEU A 83 18.02 1.84 -0.91
CA LEU A 83 18.47 1.74 0.47
C LEU A 83 19.96 1.36 0.52
N PRO A 84 20.68 1.72 1.60
CA PRO A 84 22.01 1.19 1.83
C PRO A 84 21.98 -0.34 1.81
N TRP A 85 23.01 -0.98 1.24
CA TRP A 85 23.04 -2.43 1.02
C TRP A 85 22.85 -3.24 2.32
N THR A 86 23.26 -2.69 3.46
CA THR A 86 23.07 -3.27 4.80
C THR A 86 21.61 -3.32 5.26
N HIS A 87 20.69 -2.64 4.58
CA HIS A 87 19.28 -2.47 4.96
C HIS A 87 18.31 -3.30 4.10
N GLY A 88 18.79 -4.33 3.40
CA GLY A 88 17.97 -5.18 2.53
C GLY A 88 16.75 -5.79 3.22
N ILE A 89 16.86 -6.14 4.52
CA ILE A 89 15.74 -6.67 5.32
C ILE A 89 14.60 -5.64 5.45
N LEU A 90 14.94 -4.36 5.62
CA LEU A 90 13.94 -3.30 5.75
C LEU A 90 13.13 -3.14 4.45
N LYS A 91 13.80 -3.22 3.30
CA LYS A 91 13.13 -3.25 1.99
C LYS A 91 12.11 -4.38 1.89
N THR A 92 12.50 -5.60 2.26
CA THR A 92 11.59 -6.76 2.25
C THR A 92 10.38 -6.56 3.16
N ILE A 93 10.57 -6.01 4.36
CA ILE A 93 9.47 -5.78 5.31
C ILE A 93 8.51 -4.71 4.78
N ILE A 94 9.02 -3.60 4.24
CA ILE A 94 8.20 -2.54 3.63
C ILE A 94 7.34 -3.13 2.50
N GLU A 95 7.93 -3.93 1.62
CA GLU A 95 7.22 -4.56 0.49
C GLU A 95 6.15 -5.56 0.95
N GLN A 96 6.48 -6.43 1.91
CA GLN A 96 5.54 -7.42 2.43
C GLN A 96 4.34 -6.77 3.12
N LYS A 97 4.59 -5.78 3.97
CA LYS A 97 3.53 -5.14 4.76
C LYS A 97 2.64 -4.24 3.90
N SER A 98 3.21 -3.50 2.95
CA SER A 98 2.43 -2.71 1.99
C SER A 98 1.43 -3.59 1.22
N LYS A 99 1.85 -4.80 0.81
CA LYS A 99 0.97 -5.76 0.11
C LYS A 99 -0.10 -6.41 1.00
N ALA A 100 0.19 -6.56 2.29
CA ALA A 100 -0.70 -7.23 3.24
C ALA A 100 -1.84 -6.30 3.71
N ASP A 101 -1.52 -5.05 4.01
CA ASP A 101 -2.43 -4.11 4.67
C ASP A 101 -2.47 -2.76 3.93
N GLY A 102 -3.36 -2.68 2.93
CA GLY A 102 -3.51 -1.53 2.05
C GLY A 102 -4.93 -0.98 2.03
N LEU A 103 -5.08 0.30 1.65
CA LEU A 103 -6.37 0.96 1.51
C LEU A 103 -7.29 0.23 0.51
N CYS A 104 -6.79 -0.12 -0.66
CA CYS A 104 -7.54 -0.85 -1.69
C CYS A 104 -8.00 -2.22 -1.19
N GLY A 105 -7.24 -2.87 -0.30
CA GLY A 105 -7.66 -4.10 0.35
C GLY A 105 -8.91 -3.90 1.23
N ARG A 106 -8.94 -2.80 2.00
CA ARG A 106 -10.10 -2.43 2.82
C ARG A 106 -11.32 -2.05 1.97
N VAL A 107 -11.11 -1.34 0.86
CA VAL A 107 -12.18 -1.03 -0.10
C VAL A 107 -12.83 -2.31 -0.65
N VAL A 108 -12.02 -3.28 -1.10
CA VAL A 108 -12.53 -4.57 -1.60
C VAL A 108 -13.35 -5.29 -0.52
N ASN A 109 -12.88 -5.28 0.73
CA ASN A 109 -13.61 -5.93 1.83
C ASN A 109 -14.93 -5.23 2.16
N ALA A 110 -14.96 -3.89 2.11
CA ALA A 110 -16.19 -3.12 2.32
C ALA A 110 -17.25 -3.43 1.25
N LEU A 111 -16.84 -3.49 -0.03
CA LEU A 111 -17.74 -3.85 -1.14
C LEU A 111 -18.35 -5.24 -0.98
N LYS A 112 -17.60 -6.20 -0.43
CA LYS A 112 -18.11 -7.55 -0.14
C LYS A 112 -19.13 -7.57 0.99
N ALA A 113 -18.94 -6.73 2.02
CA ALA A 113 -19.82 -6.68 3.19
C ALA A 113 -21.21 -6.09 2.88
N GLU A 114 -21.30 -5.16 1.92
CA GLU A 114 -22.59 -4.60 1.46
C GLU A 114 -23.37 -5.53 0.53
N SER A 115 -22.73 -6.57 0.00
CA SER A 115 -23.34 -7.53 -0.94
C SER A 115 -23.90 -8.78 -0.26
N ALA A 116 -23.84 -8.87 1.08
CA ALA A 116 -24.25 -10.01 1.90
C ALA A 116 -25.46 -9.67 2.76
#